data_AF-A0A9E6SC25-F1
#
_entry.id   AF-A0A9E6SC25-F1
#
_cell.length_a   1.000
_cell.length_b   1.000
_cell.length_c   1.000
_cell.angle_alpha   90.00
_cell.angle_beta   90.00
_cell.angle_gamma   90.00
#
_symmetry.space_group_name_H-M   'P 1'
#
loop_
_entity.id
_entity.type
_entity.pdbx_description
1 polymer ?
#
loop_
_entity_poly.entity_id
_entity_poly.type
_entity_poly.pdbx_seq_one_letter_code
_entity_poly.pdbx_strand_id
1 'polypeptide(L)'
;AFFLFVIMGATDKRAPAGFAPIAIGLCLTLIHLISIPVTNTSVNPARSTGVALFAGGGYLVQLWLFWLAPLLGGALGAWVYNVVADKK
;
A
#
# COMPACT_ATOMS: atom_id res chain seq x y z
N ALA A 1 -0.77 -6.27 -0.50
CA ALA A 1 -1.14 -6.79 -1.82
C ALA A 1 -1.98 -5.79 -2.60
N PHE A 2 -3.16 -5.42 -2.10
CA PHE A 2 -4.14 -4.65 -2.87
C PHE A 2 -3.66 -3.31 -3.43
N PHE A 3 -2.91 -2.51 -2.65
CA PHE A 3 -2.53 -1.15 -3.07
C PHE A 3 -1.64 -1.14 -4.33
N LEU A 4 -0.59 -1.96 -4.37
CA LEU A 4 0.30 -2.06 -5.54
C LEU A 4 -0.41 -2.63 -6.76
N PHE A 5 -1.32 -3.57 -6.57
CA PHE A 5 -2.15 -4.10 -7.65
C PHE A 5 -2.99 -2.99 -8.31
N VAL A 6 -3.63 -2.13 -7.50
CA VAL A 6 -4.40 -0.99 -8.00
C VAL A 6 -3.52 0.05 -8.67
N ILE A 7 -2.35 0.38 -8.11
CA ILE A 7 -1.40 1.30 -8.72
C ILE A 7 -1.02 0.81 -10.12
N MET A 8 -0.58 -0.44 -10.24
CA MET A 8 -0.15 -0.99 -11.53
C MET A 8 -1.31 -1.03 -12.54
N GLY A 9 -2.50 -1.45 -12.11
CA GLY A 9 -3.68 -1.46 -12.98
C GLY A 9 -4.11 -0.08 -13.45
N ALA A 10 -4.06 0.92 -12.55
CA ALA A 10 -4.47 2.29 -12.86
C ALA A 10 -3.47 3.03 -13.75
N THR A 11 -2.19 2.63 -13.75
CA THR A 11 -1.13 3.23 -14.59
C THR A 11 -0.76 2.39 -15.80
N ASP A 12 -1.43 1.26 -16.03
CA ASP A 12 -1.20 0.42 -17.20
C ASP A 12 -1.59 1.16 -18.49
N LYS A 13 -0.91 0.88 -19.60
CA LYS A 13 -1.19 1.50 -20.92
C LYS A 13 -2.61 1.24 -21.42
N ARG A 14 -3.26 0.18 -20.94
CA ARG A 14 -4.65 -0.18 -21.25
C ARG A 14 -5.66 0.65 -20.47
N ALA A 15 -5.25 1.32 -19.39
CA ALA A 15 -6.12 2.16 -18.59
C ALA A 15 -6.29 3.57 -19.22
N PRO A 16 -7.47 4.19 -19.12
CA PRO A 16 -7.67 5.57 -19.56
C PRO A 16 -6.71 6.54 -18.85
N ALA A 17 -5.94 7.29 -19.64
CA ALA A 17 -4.97 8.26 -19.11
C ALA A 17 -5.68 9.36 -18.28
N GLY A 18 -5.02 9.80 -17.21
CA GLY A 18 -5.49 10.88 -16.34
C GLY A 18 -6.28 10.45 -15.10
N PHE A 19 -6.77 9.21 -15.04
CA PHE A 19 -7.58 8.73 -13.91
C PHE A 19 -6.79 8.07 -12.77
N ALA A 20 -5.50 7.76 -13.00
CA ALA A 20 -4.66 7.07 -12.01
C ALA A 20 -4.62 7.77 -10.62
N PRO A 21 -4.47 9.10 -10.51
CA PRO A 21 -4.41 9.76 -9.20
C PRO A 21 -5.69 9.54 -8.36
N ILE A 22 -6.86 9.60 -9.00
CA ILE A 22 -8.15 9.40 -8.31
C ILE A 22 -8.28 7.95 -7.86
N ALA A 23 -7.98 6.99 -8.73
CA ALA A 23 -8.06 5.57 -8.39
C ALA A 23 -7.12 5.21 -7.23
N ILE A 24 -5.88 5.67 -7.27
CA ILE A 24 -4.86 5.43 -6.23
C ILE A 24 -5.26 6.11 -4.93
N GLY A 25 -5.70 7.37 -4.98
CA GLY A 25 -6.12 8.13 -3.80
C GLY A 25 -7.32 7.50 -3.10
N LEU A 26 -8.38 7.18 -3.84
CA LEU A 26 -9.57 6.53 -3.28
C LEU A 26 -9.27 5.11 -2.78
N CYS A 27 -8.36 4.37 -3.43
CA CYS A 27 -7.88 3.09 -2.91
C CYS A 27 -7.21 3.25 -1.55
N LEU A 28 -6.36 4.28 -1.37
CA LEU A 28 -5.74 4.55 -0.08
C LEU A 28 -6.79 4.93 0.98
N THR A 29 -7.80 5.72 0.62
CA THR A 29 -8.93 6.03 1.52
C THR A 29 -9.65 4.75 1.95
N LEU A 30 -9.96 3.86 1.02
CA LEU A 30 -10.60 2.57 1.33
C LEU A 30 -9.76 1.73 2.29
N ILE A 31 -8.44 1.66 2.07
CA ILE A 31 -7.52 0.94 2.96
C ILE A 31 -7.59 1.49 4.40
N HIS A 32 -7.70 2.81 4.55
CA HIS A 32 -7.87 3.45 5.86
C HIS A 32 -9.21 3.09 6.51
N LEU A 33 -10.30 3.16 5.75
CA LEU A 33 -11.65 2.81 6.25
C LEU A 33 -11.70 1.38 6.79
N ILE A 34 -10.90 0.46 6.24
CA ILE A 34 -10.84 -0.93 6.68
C ILE A 34 -9.85 -1.15 7.83
N SER A 35 -8.64 -0.60 7.73
CA SER A 35 -7.51 -1.06 8.56
C SER A 35 -7.10 -0.14 9.71
N ILE A 36 -7.74 1.03 9.87
CA ILE A 36 -7.52 1.91 11.04
C ILE A 36 -7.75 1.15 12.37
N PRO A 37 -8.86 0.43 12.58
CA PRO A 37 -9.12 -0.24 13.86
C PRO A 37 -8.13 -1.37 14.19
N VAL A 38 -7.39 -1.88 13.20
CA VAL A 38 -6.49 -3.03 13.36
C VAL A 38 -5.06 -2.60 13.64
N THR A 39 -4.52 -1.71 12.81
CA THR A 39 -3.09 -1.30 12.91
C THR A 39 -2.88 0.21 12.79
N ASN A 40 -3.95 0.99 12.93
CA ASN A 40 -3.95 2.43 12.61
C ASN A 40 -3.51 2.75 11.17
N THR A 41 -3.65 1.78 10.27
CA THR A 41 -3.24 1.81 8.85
C THR A 41 -1.82 2.31 8.59
N SER A 42 -0.89 1.36 8.37
CA SER A 42 0.45 1.70 7.88
C SER A 42 0.48 1.78 6.36
N VAL A 43 0.55 0.62 5.69
CA VAL A 43 0.75 0.41 4.24
C VAL A 43 1.88 1.25 3.60
N ASN A 44 2.72 1.90 4.41
CA ASN A 44 3.77 2.81 4.01
C ASN A 44 4.83 2.89 5.14
N PRO A 45 6.00 2.24 4.95
CA PRO A 45 7.05 2.21 5.96
C PRO A 45 7.60 3.59 6.35
N ALA A 46 7.69 4.53 5.41
CA ALA A 46 8.14 5.90 5.69
C ALA A 46 7.15 6.65 6.59
N ARG A 47 5.84 6.51 6.31
CA ARG A 47 4.78 7.09 7.15
C ARG A 47 4.80 6.54 8.56
N SER A 48 5.03 5.23 8.73
CA SER A 48 5.13 4.61 10.06
C SER A 48 6.40 5.03 10.80
N THR A 49 7.54 5.10 10.11
CA THR A 49 8.82 5.53 10.69
C THR A 49 8.75 6.96 11.18
N GLY A 50 8.19 7.86 10.35
CA GLY A 50 8.08 9.28 10.66
C GLY A 50 7.37 9.53 11.99
N VAL A 51 6.25 8.87 12.26
CA VAL A 51 5.51 9.05 13.54
C VAL A 51 6.13 8.27 14.70
N ALA A 52 6.68 7.08 14.45
CA ALA A 52 7.24 6.24 15.51
C ALA A 52 8.46 6.86 16.19
N LEU A 53 9.28 7.63 15.45
CA LEU A 53 10.44 8.34 15.99
C LEU A 53 10.07 9.39 17.04
N PHE A 54 8.92 10.05 16.89
CA PHE A 54 8.44 11.03 17.87
C PHE A 54 7.60 10.40 18.97
N ALA A 55 6.83 9.35 18.66
CA ALA A 55 6.02 8.64 19.65
C ALA A 55 6.87 7.81 20.63
N GLY A 56 8.01 7.28 20.17
CA GLY A 56 8.95 6.51 20.99
C GLY A 56 8.37 5.20 21.55
N GLY A 57 9.06 4.64 22.53
CA GLY A 57 8.60 3.49 23.32
C GLY A 57 8.20 2.26 22.48
N GLY A 58 7.04 1.69 22.80
CA GLY A 58 6.53 0.47 22.14
C GLY A 58 6.30 0.61 20.63
N TYR A 59 6.11 1.83 20.12
CA TYR A 59 5.92 2.07 18.68
C TYR A 59 7.20 1.81 17.87
N LEU A 60 8.37 2.14 18.43
CA LEU A 60 9.65 1.83 17.78
C LEU A 60 9.92 0.33 17.76
N VAL A 61 9.57 -0.37 18.84
CA VAL A 61 9.73 -1.84 18.94
C VAL A 61 8.87 -2.56 17.92
N GLN A 62 7.68 -2.04 17.61
CA GLN A 62 6.77 -2.64 16.62
C GLN A 62 7.07 -2.23 15.16
N LEU A 63 7.98 -1.26 14.93
CA LEU A 63 8.18 -0.64 13.63
C LEU A 63 8.60 -1.63 12.53
N TRP A 64 9.33 -2.70 12.88
CA TRP A 64 9.78 -3.71 11.92
C TRP A 64 8.62 -4.35 11.15
N LEU A 65 7.47 -4.56 11.80
CA LEU A 65 6.29 -5.16 11.17
C LEU A 65 5.75 -4.24 10.06
N PHE A 66 5.80 -2.93 10.30
CA PHE A 66 5.36 -1.90 9.35
C PHE A 66 6.37 -1.61 8.24
N TRP A 67 7.54 -2.24 8.28
CA TRP A 67 8.43 -2.36 7.12
C TRP A 67 8.16 -3.67 6.37
N LEU A 68 8.21 -4.79 7.08
CA LEU A 68 8.14 -6.11 6.46
C LEU A 68 6.79 -6.35 5.75
N ALA A 69 5.67 -6.11 6.43
CA ALA A 69 4.35 -6.45 5.90
C ALA A 69 3.98 -5.59 4.67
N PRO A 70 4.18 -4.26 4.65
CA PRO A 70 3.91 -3.47 3.45
C PRO A 70 4.80 -3.84 2.26
N LEU A 71 6.08 -4.14 2.49
CA LEU A 71 7.01 -4.51 1.40
C LEU A 71 6.66 -5.86 0.78
N LEU A 72 6.46 -6.89 1.60
CA LEU A 72 6.01 -8.21 1.13
C LEU A 72 4.65 -8.10 0.44
N GLY A 73 3.73 -7.33 1.03
CA GLY A 73 2.43 -7.06 0.45
C GLY A 73 2.54 -6.34 -0.90
N GLY A 74 3.46 -5.38 -1.05
CA GLY A 74 3.69 -4.67 -2.30
C GLY A 74 4.23 -5.60 -3.40
N ALA A 75 5.28 -6.36 -3.08
CA ALA A 75 5.87 -7.35 -3.99
C ALA A 75 4.83 -8.39 -4.45
N LEU A 76 4.03 -8.93 -3.52
CA LEU A 76 2.95 -9.86 -3.86
C LEU A 76 1.89 -9.21 -4.76
N GLY A 77 1.49 -7.97 -4.47
CA GLY A 77 0.52 -7.24 -5.28
C GLY A 77 1.00 -7.05 -6.72
N ALA A 78 2.27 -6.68 -6.89
CA ALA A 78 2.88 -6.51 -8.20
C ALA A 78 3.01 -7.84 -8.95
N TRP A 79 3.43 -8.90 -8.27
CA TRP A 79 3.51 -10.23 -8.85
C TRP A 79 2.13 -10.74 -9.30
N VAL A 80 1.10 -10.62 -8.46
CA VAL A 80 -0.28 -10.99 -8.82
C VAL A 80 -0.76 -10.18 -10.02
N TYR A 81 -0.48 -8.87 -10.06
CA TYR A 81 -0.85 -8.05 -11.21
C TYR A 81 -0.23 -8.59 -12.49
N ASN A 82 1.08 -8.84 -12.51
CA ASN A 82 1.77 -9.37 -13.68
C ASN A 82 1.17 -10.71 -14.12
N VAL A 83 0.99 -11.67 -13.20
CA VAL A 83 0.41 -12.99 -13.53
C VAL A 83 -0.99 -12.90 -14.15
N VAL A 84 -1.84 -12.01 -13.64
CA VAL A 84 -3.22 -11.87 -14.12
C VAL A 84 -3.28 -11.03 -15.40
N ALA A 85 -2.40 -10.05 -15.53
CA ALA A 85 -2.42 -9.07 -16.61
C ALA A 85 -1.53 -9.45 -17.81
N ASP A 86 -0.69 -10.49 -17.69
CA ASP A 86 0.31 -11.00 -18.66
C ASP A 86 -0.25 -11.55 -19.98
N LYS A 87 -1.55 -11.38 -20.25
CA LYS A 87 -2.19 -11.92 -21.46
C LYS A 87 -2.64 -10.86 -22.47
N LYS A 88 -1.90 -9.76 -22.63
CA LYS A 88 -2.05 -8.88 -23.80
C LYS A 88 -0.71 -8.40 -24.31
#